data_AF-A0A973GMD6-F1
#
_entry.id   AF-A0A973GMD6-F1
#
_cell.length_a   1.000
_cell.length_b   1.000
_cell.length_c   1.000
_cell.angle_alpha   90.00
_cell.angle_beta   90.00
_cell.angle_gamma   90.00
#
_symmetry.space_group_name_H-M   'P 1'
#
loop_
_entity.id
_entity.type
_entity.pdbx_description
1 polymer ?
#
loop_
_entity_poly.entity_id
_entity_poly.type
_entity_poly.pdbx_seq_one_letter_code
_entity_poly.pdbx_strand_id
1 'polypeptide(L)'
;MTQDHNMIMKHNQNHGFTIVELLVVIVIIGILAAVTVISYTGISQRAAAATLESDLRSASTQIEMYKADNGSYPSNTDGLIKSSGTNYQYTVSGGHYYLSATSSSAGSNAYYVSSETGSILSGVWSGHLAPGQVAWKKVATGGNHSCAVTSSGQAYCWGFNNNGQLGNNSNTDS
;
A
#
# COMPACT_ATOMS: atom_id res chain seq x y z
N MET A 1 26.66 -83.54 -23.03
CA MET A 1 26.13 -83.56 -21.65
C MET A 1 27.35 -83.56 -20.75
N THR A 2 27.66 -82.61 -19.89
CA THR A 2 26.97 -81.48 -19.20
C THR A 2 28.16 -80.82 -18.46
N GLN A 3 28.37 -79.52 -18.28
CA GLN A 3 27.49 -78.48 -17.76
C GLN A 3 28.39 -77.22 -17.68
N ASP A 4 28.12 -76.20 -18.49
CA ASP A 4 28.83 -74.93 -18.42
C ASP A 4 27.85 -73.89 -17.86
N HIS A 5 27.81 -73.76 -16.53
CA HIS A 5 27.01 -72.75 -15.85
C HIS A 5 27.94 -71.79 -15.12
N ASN A 6 28.52 -70.87 -15.90
CA ASN A 6 29.25 -69.73 -15.36
C ASN A 6 28.22 -68.69 -14.90
N MET A 7 27.73 -68.84 -13.66
CA MET A 7 26.87 -67.83 -13.03
C MET A 7 27.71 -66.64 -12.59
N ILE A 8 27.71 -65.60 -13.43
CA ILE A 8 28.16 -64.26 -13.05
C ILE A 8 27.20 -63.73 -11.98
N MET A 9 27.60 -63.84 -10.72
CA MET A 9 26.98 -63.16 -9.60
C MET A 9 27.17 -61.66 -9.79
N LYS A 10 26.16 -60.99 -10.39
CA LYS A 10 26.07 -59.52 -10.37
C LYS A 10 25.97 -59.08 -8.92
N HIS A 11 27.08 -58.62 -8.36
CA HIS A 11 27.11 -57.98 -7.06
C HIS A 11 26.26 -56.72 -7.12
N ASN A 12 25.04 -56.81 -6.58
CA ASN A 12 24.13 -55.68 -6.49
C ASN A 12 24.66 -54.72 -5.42
N GLN A 13 25.42 -53.71 -5.83
CA GLN A 13 25.86 -52.61 -4.99
C GLN A 13 24.66 -51.69 -4.74
N ASN A 14 23.74 -52.13 -3.88
CA ASN A 14 22.77 -51.22 -3.28
C ASN A 14 23.58 -50.31 -2.35
N HIS A 15 24.03 -49.16 -2.87
CA HIS A 15 24.56 -48.06 -2.07
C HIS A 15 23.46 -47.66 -1.09
N GLY A 16 23.50 -48.21 0.13
CA GLY A 16 22.59 -47.84 1.20
C GLY A 16 22.68 -46.34 1.41
N PHE A 17 21.55 -45.65 1.29
CA PHE A 17 21.46 -44.21 1.44
C PHE A 17 22.13 -43.80 2.76
N THR A 18 23.24 -43.07 2.66
CA THR A 18 24.04 -42.74 3.83
C THR A 18 23.32 -41.69 4.67
N ILE A 19 23.56 -41.69 5.98
CA ILE A 19 23.01 -40.64 6.87
C ILE A 19 23.43 -39.25 6.37
N VAL A 20 24.61 -39.11 5.76
CA VAL A 20 25.09 -37.86 5.17
C VAL A 20 24.21 -37.41 4.01
N GLU A 21 23.84 -38.31 3.10
CA GLU A 21 22.93 -37.99 1.99
C GLU A 21 21.54 -37.57 2.51
N LEU A 22 21.03 -38.21 3.56
CA LEU A 22 19.77 -37.83 4.19
C LEU A 22 19.82 -36.42 4.79
N LEU A 23 20.91 -36.09 5.48
CA LEU A 23 21.10 -34.78 6.08
C LEU A 23 21.19 -33.69 5.02
N VAL A 24 21.90 -33.94 3.91
CA VAL A 24 21.98 -33.01 2.77
C VAL A 24 20.60 -32.75 2.18
N VAL A 25 19.80 -33.80 1.97
CA VAL A 25 18.44 -33.66 1.42
C VAL A 25 17.54 -32.85 2.36
N ILE A 26 17.58 -33.10 3.67
CA ILE A 26 16.79 -32.36 4.66
C ILE A 26 17.17 -30.87 4.66
N VAL A 27 18.48 -30.56 4.61
CA VAL A 27 18.96 -29.17 4.56
C VAL A 27 18.50 -28.48 3.27
N ILE A 28 18.62 -29.14 2.12
CA ILE A 28 18.17 -28.59 0.83
C ILE A 28 16.67 -28.31 0.85
N ILE A 29 15.86 -29.26 1.31
CA ILE A 29 14.39 -29.09 1.40
C ILE A 29 14.05 -27.92 2.34
N GLY A 30 14.72 -27.82 3.48
CA GLY A 30 14.52 -26.71 4.42
C GLY A 30 14.82 -25.35 3.81
N ILE A 31 15.93 -25.23 3.07
CA ILE A 31 16.32 -24.00 2.37
C ILE A 31 15.30 -23.67 1.26
N LEU A 32 14.91 -24.65 0.45
CA LEU A 32 13.94 -24.44 -0.64
C LEU A 32 12.56 -24.03 -0.11
N ALA A 33 12.08 -24.65 0.97
CA ALA A 33 10.83 -24.27 1.62
C ALA A 33 10.88 -22.83 2.14
N ALA A 34 11.98 -22.40 2.77
CA ALA A 34 12.13 -21.04 3.24
C ALA A 34 12.12 -20.01 2.09
N VAL A 35 12.90 -20.27 1.02
CA VAL A 35 12.99 -19.37 -0.15
C VAL A 35 11.65 -19.27 -0.88
N THR A 36 10.95 -20.38 -1.04
CA THR A 36 9.64 -20.41 -1.72
C THR A 36 8.58 -19.65 -0.93
N VAL A 37 8.55 -19.76 0.40
CA VAL A 37 7.60 -19.00 1.25
C VAL A 37 7.84 -17.49 1.17
N ILE A 38 9.09 -17.04 1.26
CA ILE A 38 9.43 -15.61 1.15
C ILE A 38 9.04 -15.08 -0.24
N SER A 39 9.36 -15.83 -1.30
CA SER A 39 9.02 -15.42 -2.67
C SER A 39 7.51 -15.40 -2.90
N TYR A 40 6.79 -16.41 -2.42
CA TYR A 40 5.34 -16.54 -2.55
C TYR A 40 4.60 -15.39 -1.86
N THR A 41 4.98 -15.07 -0.62
CA THR A 41 4.39 -13.96 0.14
C THR A 41 4.63 -12.60 -0.52
N GLY A 42 5.82 -12.37 -1.08
CA GLY A 42 6.11 -11.15 -1.84
C GLY A 42 5.29 -11.03 -3.13
N ILE A 43 5.12 -12.14 -3.87
CA ILE A 43 4.33 -12.16 -5.11
C ILE A 43 2.84 -11.96 -4.81
N SER A 44 2.31 -12.60 -3.77
CA SER A 44 0.89 -12.48 -3.41
C SER A 44 0.53 -11.06 -2.97
N GLN A 45 1.40 -10.39 -2.20
CA GLN A 45 1.19 -8.99 -1.83
C GLN A 45 1.21 -8.04 -3.04
N ARG A 46 2.11 -8.26 -4.01
CA ARG A 46 2.15 -7.46 -5.25
C ARG A 46 0.92 -7.69 -6.11
N ALA A 47 0.45 -8.93 -6.20
CA ALA A 47 -0.79 -9.24 -6.90
C ALA A 47 -1.99 -8.54 -6.25
N ALA A 48 -2.10 -8.60 -4.91
CA ALA A 48 -3.16 -7.91 -4.18
C ALA A 48 -3.09 -6.37 -4.34
N ALA A 49 -1.89 -5.79 -4.38
CA ALA A 49 -1.71 -4.37 -4.65
C ALA A 49 -2.15 -3.98 -6.07
N ALA A 50 -1.84 -4.78 -7.08
CA ALA A 50 -2.32 -4.58 -8.45
C ALA A 50 -3.85 -4.73 -8.55
N THR A 51 -4.45 -5.66 -7.80
CA THR A 51 -5.90 -5.80 -7.69
C THR A 51 -6.54 -4.56 -7.08
N LEU A 52 -5.98 -4.00 -6.00
CA LEU A 52 -6.47 -2.74 -5.40
C LEU A 52 -6.45 -1.59 -6.41
N GLU A 53 -5.37 -1.47 -7.18
CA GLU A 53 -5.27 -0.43 -8.21
C GLU A 53 -6.32 -0.63 -9.30
N SER A 54 -6.48 -1.85 -9.82
CA SER A 54 -7.51 -2.18 -10.81
C SER A 54 -8.93 -1.91 -10.30
N ASP A 55 -9.23 -2.32 -9.07
CA ASP A 55 -10.50 -2.08 -8.38
C ASP A 55 -10.80 -0.58 -8.30
N LEU A 56 -9.83 0.23 -7.88
CA LEU A 56 -9.97 1.70 -7.85
C LEU A 56 -10.21 2.31 -9.23
N ARG A 57 -9.54 1.83 -10.30
CA ARG A 57 -9.78 2.32 -11.67
C ARG A 57 -11.22 2.05 -12.12
N SER A 58 -11.69 0.83 -11.84
CA SER A 58 -13.06 0.43 -12.16
C SER A 58 -14.08 1.24 -11.36
N ALA A 59 -13.86 1.39 -10.05
CA ALA A 59 -14.74 2.14 -9.16
C ALA A 59 -14.77 3.64 -9.53
N SER A 60 -13.63 4.24 -9.84
CA SER A 60 -13.53 5.63 -10.33
C SER A 60 -14.40 5.84 -11.57
N THR A 61 -14.37 4.91 -12.52
CA THR A 61 -15.20 4.98 -13.72
C THR A 61 -16.68 4.89 -13.39
N GLN A 62 -17.07 3.96 -12.51
CA GLN A 62 -18.46 3.79 -12.05
C GLN A 62 -19.00 5.05 -11.36
N ILE A 63 -18.19 5.70 -10.52
CA ILE A 63 -18.56 6.94 -9.84
C ILE A 63 -18.83 8.07 -10.83
N GLU A 64 -17.96 8.23 -11.84
CA GLU A 64 -18.14 9.27 -12.86
C GLU A 64 -19.33 8.99 -13.78
N MET A 65 -19.59 7.73 -14.13
CA MET A 65 -20.82 7.34 -14.85
C MET A 65 -22.07 7.66 -14.03
N TYR A 66 -22.09 7.30 -12.74
CA TYR A 66 -23.20 7.62 -11.85
C TYR A 66 -23.47 9.13 -11.81
N LYS A 67 -22.41 9.96 -11.73
CA LYS A 67 -22.55 11.41 -11.77
C LYS A 67 -23.10 11.91 -13.11
N ALA A 68 -22.71 11.30 -14.22
CA ALA A 68 -23.23 11.68 -15.54
C ALA A 68 -24.75 11.47 -15.65
N ASP A 69 -25.26 10.40 -15.04
CA ASP A 69 -26.69 10.06 -15.07
C ASP A 69 -27.51 10.84 -14.03
N ASN A 70 -26.97 11.03 -12.82
CA ASN A 70 -27.71 11.56 -11.68
C ASN A 70 -27.37 13.02 -11.35
N GLY A 71 -26.38 13.61 -12.02
CA GLY A 71 -25.90 14.97 -11.80
C GLY A 71 -25.11 15.19 -10.49
N SER A 72 -24.95 14.16 -9.65
CA SER A 72 -24.23 14.24 -8.38
C SER A 72 -23.46 12.95 -8.10
N TYR A 73 -22.37 13.05 -7.32
CA TYR A 73 -21.62 11.88 -6.87
C TYR A 73 -22.44 11.02 -5.90
N PRO A 74 -22.27 9.69 -5.88
CA PRO A 74 -23.00 8.82 -4.97
C PRO A 74 -22.69 9.18 -3.51
N SER A 75 -23.62 8.93 -2.59
CA SER A 75 -23.46 9.25 -1.16
C SER A 75 -22.59 8.23 -0.40
N ASN A 76 -22.42 7.04 -0.97
CA ASN A 76 -21.66 5.94 -0.39
C ASN A 76 -21.03 5.08 -1.51
N THR A 77 -20.39 3.98 -1.12
CA THR A 77 -19.78 3.03 -2.06
C THR A 77 -20.70 1.86 -2.43
N ASP A 78 -21.99 1.94 -2.09
CA ASP A 78 -22.92 0.85 -2.36
C ASP A 78 -23.10 0.68 -3.87
N GLY A 79 -22.95 -0.54 -4.35
CA GLY A 79 -22.98 -0.85 -5.78
C GLY A 79 -21.64 -0.71 -6.50
N LEU A 80 -20.58 -0.18 -5.87
CA LEU A 80 -19.25 -0.22 -6.46
C LEU A 80 -18.69 -1.64 -6.46
N ILE A 81 -18.30 -2.09 -7.65
CA ILE A 81 -17.64 -3.40 -7.81
C ILE A 81 -16.27 -3.36 -7.13
N LYS A 82 -15.96 -4.40 -6.35
CA LYS A 82 -14.69 -4.57 -5.65
C LYS A 82 -14.32 -6.04 -5.51
N SER A 83 -13.02 -6.32 -5.46
CA SER A 83 -12.49 -7.65 -5.21
C SER A 83 -12.66 -8.08 -3.75
N SER A 84 -12.62 -9.39 -3.50
CA SER A 84 -12.72 -9.93 -2.15
C SER A 84 -11.55 -9.47 -1.28
N GLY A 85 -11.84 -8.95 -0.09
CA GLY A 85 -10.84 -8.37 0.82
C GLY A 85 -10.54 -6.89 0.59
N THR A 86 -11.05 -6.29 -0.49
CA THR A 86 -10.94 -4.84 -0.73
C THR A 86 -11.92 -4.09 0.18
N ASN A 87 -11.39 -3.15 0.95
CA ASN A 87 -12.16 -2.22 1.76
C ASN A 87 -12.03 -0.80 1.19
N TYR A 88 -13.17 -0.19 0.89
CA TYR A 88 -13.23 1.18 0.40
C TYR A 88 -13.56 2.16 1.51
N GLN A 89 -12.86 3.29 1.51
CA GLN A 89 -13.30 4.49 2.21
C GLN A 89 -13.57 5.57 1.19
N TYR A 90 -14.68 6.27 1.37
CA TYR A 90 -15.20 7.20 0.39
C TYR A 90 -15.76 8.44 1.09
N THR A 91 -15.52 9.59 0.49
CA THR A 91 -16.09 10.86 0.93
C THR A 91 -16.28 11.80 -0.25
N VAL A 92 -17.25 12.69 -0.13
CA VAL A 92 -17.53 13.75 -1.10
C VAL A 92 -17.42 15.08 -0.37
N SER A 93 -16.58 15.98 -0.89
CA SER A 93 -16.37 17.29 -0.30
C SER A 93 -16.09 18.32 -1.40
N GLY A 94 -16.69 19.51 -1.29
CA GLY A 94 -16.45 20.60 -2.24
C GLY A 94 -16.82 20.28 -3.69
N GLY A 95 -17.72 19.32 -3.94
CA GLY A 95 -18.05 18.86 -5.29
C GLY A 95 -17.00 17.92 -5.92
N HIS A 96 -16.08 17.39 -5.12
CA HIS A 96 -15.10 16.38 -5.50
C HIS A 96 -15.33 15.09 -4.70
N TYR A 97 -15.05 13.94 -5.31
CA TYR A 97 -15.04 12.66 -4.60
C TYR A 97 -13.62 12.24 -4.30
N TYR A 98 -13.48 11.50 -3.19
CA TYR A 98 -12.23 10.89 -2.77
C TYR A 98 -12.54 9.44 -2.42
N LEU A 99 -11.85 8.52 -3.08
CA LEU A 99 -11.99 7.09 -2.87
C LEU A 99 -10.63 6.50 -2.54
N SER A 100 -10.55 5.73 -1.46
CA SER A 100 -9.36 4.96 -1.11
C SER A 100 -9.70 3.48 -0.96
N ALA A 101 -8.73 2.63 -1.25
CA ALA A 101 -8.84 1.19 -1.14
C ALA A 101 -7.69 0.62 -0.32
N THR A 102 -8.03 -0.31 0.57
CA THR A 102 -7.11 -1.05 1.42
C THR A 102 -7.43 -2.54 1.38
N SER A 103 -6.43 -3.39 1.56
CA SER A 103 -6.63 -4.84 1.72
C SER A 103 -5.56 -5.41 2.65
N SER A 104 -5.97 -6.27 3.57
CA SER A 104 -5.04 -6.99 4.47
C SER A 104 -4.08 -7.89 3.70
N SER A 105 -4.46 -8.37 2.51
CA SER A 105 -3.60 -9.18 1.64
C SER A 105 -2.57 -8.36 0.88
N ALA A 106 -2.74 -7.04 0.75
CA ALA A 106 -1.79 -6.12 0.13
C ALA A 106 -0.76 -5.55 1.14
N GLY A 107 -0.84 -5.96 2.41
CA GLY A 107 -0.01 -5.42 3.49
C GLY A 107 -0.43 -4.01 3.90
N SER A 108 0.54 -3.14 4.22
CA SER A 108 0.29 -1.73 4.59
C SER A 108 0.02 -0.82 3.40
N ASN A 109 -0.09 -1.38 2.19
CA ASN A 109 -0.33 -0.61 0.98
C ASN A 109 -1.79 -0.14 0.94
N ALA A 110 -1.95 1.17 0.81
CA ALA A 110 -3.20 1.82 0.51
C ALA A 110 -3.05 2.59 -0.80
N TYR A 111 -4.15 2.73 -1.53
CA TYR A 111 -4.21 3.50 -2.76
C TYR A 111 -5.43 4.41 -2.73
N TYR A 112 -5.36 5.54 -3.43
CA TYR A 112 -6.48 6.46 -3.53
C TYR A 112 -6.57 7.13 -4.89
N VAL A 113 -7.77 7.61 -5.22
CA VAL A 113 -8.12 8.37 -6.41
C VAL A 113 -9.10 9.49 -6.04
N SER A 114 -9.03 10.59 -6.77
CA SER A 114 -9.94 11.73 -6.62
C SER A 114 -10.41 12.23 -7.98
N SER A 115 -11.55 12.93 -8.03
CA SER A 115 -11.99 13.59 -9.26
C SER A 115 -11.05 14.70 -9.73
N GLU A 116 -10.19 15.23 -8.85
CA GLU A 116 -9.23 16.27 -9.18
C GLU A 116 -8.04 15.72 -9.97
N THR A 117 -7.49 14.60 -9.52
CA THR A 117 -6.29 14.01 -10.12
C THR A 117 -6.61 13.04 -11.26
N GLY A 118 -7.74 12.32 -11.16
CA GLY A 118 -8.07 11.19 -12.04
C GLY A 118 -7.03 10.05 -12.06
N SER A 119 -5.98 10.18 -11.25
CA SER A 119 -4.81 9.30 -11.22
C SER A 119 -4.80 8.58 -9.88
N ILE A 120 -4.45 7.30 -9.92
CA ILE A 120 -4.30 6.51 -8.69
C ILE A 120 -2.93 6.76 -8.09
N LEU A 121 -2.91 7.07 -6.80
CA LEU A 121 -1.72 7.35 -6.03
C LEU A 121 -1.60 6.37 -4.87
N SER A 122 -0.36 6.05 -4.48
CA SER A 122 -0.07 5.22 -3.31
C SER A 122 -0.09 6.05 -2.03
N GLY A 123 -0.65 5.47 -0.96
CA GLY A 123 -0.84 6.07 0.35
C GLY A 123 -2.28 6.00 0.82
N VAL A 124 -2.50 6.22 2.12
CA VAL A 124 -3.83 6.57 2.62
C VAL A 124 -4.00 8.07 2.36
N TRP A 125 -5.14 8.45 1.80
CA TRP A 125 -5.49 9.86 1.66
C TRP A 125 -5.45 10.51 3.04
N SER A 126 -4.39 11.27 3.29
CA SER A 126 -4.17 12.00 4.54
C SER A 126 -4.35 13.51 4.35
N GLY A 127 -4.86 13.95 3.20
CA GLY A 127 -4.92 15.38 2.89
C GLY A 127 -5.50 15.77 1.53
N HIS A 128 -6.83 15.86 1.44
CA HIS A 128 -7.51 17.02 0.87
C HIS A 128 -8.59 17.48 1.87
N LEU A 129 -8.09 18.13 2.90
CA LEU A 129 -8.45 19.52 3.14
C LEU A 129 -8.97 20.18 1.83
N ALA A 130 -10.28 20.46 1.77
CA ALA A 130 -10.97 21.10 0.64
C ALA A 130 -10.22 22.35 0.12
N PRO A 131 -10.50 22.86 -1.09
CA PRO A 131 -9.93 24.12 -1.56
C PRO A 131 -10.04 25.20 -0.46
N GLY A 132 -8.90 25.64 0.08
CA GLY A 132 -8.83 26.57 1.22
C GLY A 132 -8.37 26.00 2.56
N GLN A 133 -7.96 24.73 2.65
CA GLN A 133 -7.45 24.14 3.88
C GLN A 133 -5.97 23.70 3.73
N VAL A 134 -5.13 24.06 4.72
CA VAL A 134 -3.67 23.92 4.68
C VAL A 134 -3.21 22.69 5.47
N ALA A 135 -2.49 21.76 4.82
CA ALA A 135 -1.97 20.56 5.48
C ALA A 135 -0.68 20.87 6.24
N TRP A 136 -0.70 20.69 7.56
CA TRP A 136 0.43 20.98 8.45
C TRP A 136 1.38 19.79 8.55
N LYS A 137 2.67 20.01 8.22
CA LYS A 137 3.75 19.02 8.33
C LYS A 137 4.40 19.03 9.70
N LYS A 138 4.54 20.21 10.31
CA LYS A 138 5.14 20.38 11.64
C LYS A 138 4.62 21.65 12.28
N VAL A 139 4.39 21.62 13.59
CA VAL A 139 4.12 22.81 14.40
C VAL A 139 5.17 22.92 15.50
N ALA A 140 5.64 24.12 15.75
CA ALA A 140 6.53 24.49 16.82
C ALA A 140 5.85 25.59 17.64
N THR A 141 5.66 25.33 18.93
CA THR A 141 5.09 26.29 19.87
C THR A 141 6.22 26.91 20.68
N GLY A 142 6.34 28.24 20.66
CA GLY A 142 7.18 29.02 21.56
C GLY A 142 6.43 29.46 22.81
N GLY A 143 6.98 30.43 23.56
CA GLY A 143 6.33 30.96 24.76
C GLY A 143 4.96 31.60 24.48
N ASN A 144 4.93 32.60 23.60
CA ASN A 144 3.70 33.35 23.24
C ASN A 144 3.41 33.37 21.73
N HIS A 145 4.14 32.60 20.92
CA HIS A 145 3.95 32.50 19.47
C HIS A 145 4.03 31.05 19.03
N SER A 146 3.39 30.71 17.92
CA SER A 146 3.42 29.39 17.31
C SER A 146 3.73 29.50 15.83
N CYS A 147 4.49 28.56 15.29
CA CYS A 147 4.83 28.46 13.89
C CYS A 147 4.52 27.06 13.37
N ALA A 148 3.92 26.97 12.19
CA ALA A 148 3.69 25.72 11.50
C ALA A 148 4.25 25.77 10.08
N VAL A 149 4.75 24.63 9.61
CA VAL A 149 5.20 24.45 8.23
C VAL A 149 4.22 23.50 7.54
N THR A 150 3.83 23.83 6.33
CA THR A 150 2.92 23.02 5.52
C THR A 150 3.63 21.83 4.89
N SER A 151 2.86 20.85 4.41
CA SER A 151 3.38 19.78 3.56
C SER A 151 4.07 20.31 2.30
N SER A 152 3.61 21.45 1.78
CA SER A 152 4.21 22.17 0.64
C SER A 152 5.45 23.01 0.99
N GLY A 153 5.88 23.05 2.25
CA GLY A 153 7.09 23.76 2.69
C GLY A 153 6.91 25.25 2.98
N GLN A 154 5.68 25.76 3.00
CA GLN A 154 5.37 27.13 3.41
C GLN A 154 5.33 27.24 4.94
N ALA A 155 5.80 28.35 5.50
CA ALA A 155 5.77 28.59 6.95
C ALA A 155 4.70 29.63 7.31
N TYR A 156 3.97 29.38 8.39
CA TYR A 156 2.92 30.23 8.95
C TYR A 156 3.18 30.40 10.43
N CYS A 157 3.26 31.64 10.91
CA CYS A 157 3.44 31.94 12.33
C CYS A 157 2.34 32.87 12.83
N TRP A 158 1.86 32.63 14.05
CA TRP A 158 0.82 33.42 14.72
C TRP A 158 1.11 33.57 16.22
N GLY A 159 0.42 34.51 16.85
CA GLY A 159 0.55 34.90 18.25
C GLY A 159 1.31 36.22 18.43
N PHE A 160 1.97 36.34 19.58
CA PHE A 160 2.69 37.53 19.98
C PHE A 160 3.80 37.86 18.97
N ASN A 161 4.00 39.14 18.64
CA ASN A 161 4.98 39.60 17.66
C ASN A 161 5.75 40.88 18.05
N ASN A 162 5.66 41.36 19.30
CA ASN A 162 6.29 42.65 19.67
C ASN A 162 7.82 42.75 19.40
N ASN A 163 8.54 41.63 19.30
CA ASN A 163 9.97 41.60 18.96
C ASN A 163 10.25 41.14 17.52
N GLY A 164 9.24 41.03 16.66
CA GLY A 164 9.37 40.57 15.28
C GLY A 164 9.55 39.05 15.14
N GLN A 165 9.20 38.27 16.17
CA GLN A 165 9.38 36.80 16.19
C GLN A 165 8.59 36.05 15.09
N LEU A 166 7.59 36.67 14.47
CA LEU A 166 6.84 36.06 13.36
C LEU A 166 7.57 36.18 12.00
N GLY A 167 8.64 36.98 11.91
CA GLY A 167 9.46 37.07 10.70
C GLY A 167 8.76 37.71 9.49
N ASN A 168 7.67 38.43 9.71
CA ASN A 168 6.85 39.09 8.68
C ASN A 168 7.16 40.59 8.53
N ASN A 169 8.32 41.06 9.00
CA ASN A 169 8.72 42.48 9.05
C ASN A 169 7.71 43.40 9.77
N SER A 170 6.92 42.84 10.68
CA SER A 170 5.98 43.55 11.55
C SER A 170 6.32 43.29 13.01
N ASN A 171 5.88 44.18 13.89
CA ASN A 171 5.87 43.98 15.34
C ASN A 171 4.44 43.89 15.91
N THR A 172 3.43 43.81 15.04
CA THR A 172 2.02 43.64 15.43
C THR A 172 1.69 42.16 15.58
N ASP A 173 0.99 41.82 16.66
CA ASP A 173 0.46 40.48 16.94
C ASP A 173 -0.48 40.00 15.80
N SER A 174 -0.62 38.69 15.61
CA SER A 174 -1.45 38.09 14.53
C SER A 174 -2.10 36.77 14.92
#